data_AF-A0A6V7PTF3-F1
#
_entry.id   AF-A0A6V7PTF3-F1
#
_cell.length_a   1.000
_cell.length_b   1.000
_cell.length_c   1.000
_cell.angle_alpha   90.00
_cell.angle_beta   90.00
_cell.angle_gamma   90.00
#
_symmetry.space_group_name_H-M   'P 1'
#
loop_
_entity.id
_entity.type
_entity.pdbx_description
1 polymer ?
#
loop_
_entity_poly.entity_id
_entity_poly.type
_entity_poly.pdbx_seq_one_letter_code
_entity_poly.pdbx_strand_id
1 'polypeptide(L)'
;MAAMQTMLLLISTFFSALLFSYGQSASNVSAIDSVDSIIRDRAFDILLGVHTGVIYDVPLPANLSGIEASMMRLRSRTFWRRGANITAFRIPPRTLPVPQTRRFVVVYQNWNNWSSSYFNVPGYTLLSPVISLLAYDASNASFGGAIQLAIQFNLRSNDTIAFRFPKVAMPSGSNSSMKCAWFGLDGSVHLDKSASLNSCTTRSMGHFAIVEPSKVSINASASSVRSTKEKVIRVVVVLGSGVVGIAVLGVAVVGVTKLVKKRKLDKMVRRSEEGQVLENVWVGGSKMPSAAMRRTEPVIESEEAP
;
A
#
# COMPACT_ATOMS: atom_id res chain seq x y z
N MET A 1 -22.71 -26.76 20.80
CA MET A 1 -21.80 -27.09 19.69
C MET A 1 -22.24 -26.45 18.38
N ALA A 2 -23.49 -26.58 17.94
CA ALA A 2 -23.99 -25.99 16.68
C ALA A 2 -23.77 -24.47 16.54
N ALA A 3 -24.07 -23.68 17.59
CA ALA A 3 -23.89 -22.22 17.55
C ALA A 3 -22.42 -21.75 17.40
N MET A 4 -21.47 -22.54 17.91
CA MET A 4 -20.04 -22.23 17.81
C MET A 4 -19.52 -22.49 16.40
N GLN A 5 -20.02 -23.55 15.76
CA GLN A 5 -19.65 -23.95 14.41
C GLN A 5 -20.22 -22.98 13.36
N THR A 6 -21.46 -22.51 13.54
CA THR A 6 -22.06 -21.47 12.67
C THR A 6 -21.33 -20.14 12.79
N MET A 7 -20.88 -19.75 13.99
CA MET A 7 -20.13 -18.52 14.20
C MET A 7 -18.74 -18.58 13.56
N LEU A 8 -18.04 -19.71 13.66
CA LEU A 8 -16.75 -19.94 13.00
C LEU A 8 -16.85 -19.91 11.47
N LEU A 9 -17.93 -20.47 10.90
CA LEU A 9 -18.18 -20.43 9.46
C LEU A 9 -18.49 -19.01 8.97
N LEU A 10 -19.26 -18.22 9.73
CA LEU A 10 -19.54 -16.83 9.40
C LEU A 10 -18.29 -15.94 9.48
N ILE A 11 -17.42 -16.17 10.47
CA ILE A 11 -16.14 -15.47 10.58
C ILE A 11 -15.19 -15.88 9.44
N SER A 12 -15.13 -17.17 9.11
CA SER A 12 -14.29 -17.68 8.00
C SER A 12 -14.74 -17.14 6.64
N THR A 13 -16.06 -17.09 6.39
CA THR A 13 -16.62 -16.53 5.14
C THR A 13 -16.42 -15.02 5.05
N PHE A 14 -16.59 -14.28 6.14
CA PHE A 14 -16.32 -12.85 6.18
C PHE A 14 -14.82 -12.53 5.99
N PHE A 15 -13.94 -13.30 6.62
CA PHE A 15 -12.49 -13.14 6.48
C PHE A 15 -12.02 -13.52 5.06
N SER A 16 -12.59 -14.56 4.46
CA SER A 16 -12.31 -14.95 3.08
C SER A 16 -12.77 -13.88 2.08
N ALA A 17 -13.95 -13.29 2.28
CA ALA A 17 -14.45 -12.21 1.44
C ALA A 17 -13.58 -10.93 1.52
N LEU A 18 -13.06 -10.62 2.72
CA LEU A 18 -12.10 -9.53 2.94
C LEU A 18 -10.76 -9.79 2.24
N LEU A 19 -10.23 -11.01 2.34
CA LEU A 19 -8.96 -11.39 1.69
C LEU A 19 -9.06 -11.40 0.16
N PHE A 20 -10.18 -11.86 -0.42
CA PHE A 20 -10.40 -11.85 -1.87
C PHE A 20 -10.47 -10.43 -2.44
N SER A 21 -11.11 -9.50 -1.73
CA SER A 21 -11.23 -8.10 -2.16
C SER A 21 -9.88 -7.36 -2.11
N TYR A 22 -9.05 -7.65 -1.10
CA TYR A 22 -7.69 -7.12 -0.99
C TYR A 22 -6.75 -7.71 -2.05
N GLY A 23 -6.90 -9.00 -2.38
CA GLY A 23 -6.05 -9.70 -3.35
C GLY A 23 -6.15 -9.14 -4.78
N GLN A 24 -7.36 -8.78 -5.23
CA GLN A 24 -7.55 -8.25 -6.59
C GLN A 24 -6.87 -6.88 -6.79
N SER A 25 -7.06 -5.94 -5.85
CA SER A 25 -6.42 -4.62 -5.93
C SER A 25 -4.90 -4.71 -5.86
N ALA A 26 -4.35 -5.53 -4.97
CA ALA A 26 -2.90 -5.74 -4.85
C ALA A 26 -2.28 -6.35 -6.11
N SER A 27 -3.00 -7.26 -6.79
CA SER A 27 -2.52 -7.88 -8.03
C SER A 27 -2.48 -6.94 -9.24
N ASN A 28 -3.43 -5.99 -9.33
CA ASN A 28 -3.44 -5.02 -10.43
C ASN A 28 -2.35 -3.96 -10.24
N VAL A 29 -2.13 -3.50 -9.01
CA VAL A 29 -1.05 -2.55 -8.68
C VAL A 29 0.31 -3.16 -9.02
N SER A 30 0.56 -4.41 -8.62
CA SER A 30 1.82 -5.08 -8.93
C SER A 30 2.03 -5.31 -10.43
N ALA A 31 0.95 -5.53 -11.18
CA ALA A 31 1.01 -5.62 -12.64
C ALA A 31 1.32 -4.27 -13.31
N ILE A 32 0.73 -3.17 -12.83
CA ILE A 32 1.04 -1.82 -13.32
C ILE A 32 2.50 -1.47 -13.02
N ASP A 33 2.95 -1.69 -11.78
CA ASP A 33 4.34 -1.42 -11.37
C ASP A 33 5.35 -2.25 -12.19
N SER A 34 5.01 -3.50 -12.51
CA SER A 34 5.80 -4.37 -13.40
C SER A 34 5.96 -3.75 -14.79
N VAL A 35 4.86 -3.31 -15.41
CA VAL A 35 4.91 -2.65 -16.73
C VAL A 35 5.68 -1.33 -16.66
N ASP A 36 5.45 -0.52 -15.63
CA ASP A 36 6.17 0.73 -15.40
C ASP A 36 7.67 0.50 -15.28
N SER A 37 8.09 -0.56 -14.58
CA SER A 37 9.50 -0.93 -14.45
C SER A 37 10.13 -1.36 -15.78
N ILE A 38 9.42 -2.13 -16.59
CA ILE A 38 9.89 -2.55 -17.93
C ILE A 38 10.06 -1.32 -18.82
N ILE A 39 9.07 -0.43 -18.88
CA ILE A 39 9.13 0.78 -19.69
C ILE A 39 10.26 1.70 -19.21
N ARG A 40 10.42 1.84 -17.90
CA ARG A 40 11.51 2.60 -17.29
C ARG A 40 12.87 2.03 -17.72
N ASP A 41 13.10 0.73 -17.58
CA ASP A 41 14.38 0.11 -17.94
C ASP A 41 14.68 0.31 -19.44
N ARG A 42 13.68 0.14 -20.33
CA ARG A 42 13.81 0.42 -21.76
C ARG A 42 14.08 1.89 -22.08
N ALA A 43 13.54 2.83 -21.30
CA ALA A 43 13.84 4.25 -21.44
C ALA A 43 15.29 4.56 -21.06
N PHE A 44 15.86 3.85 -20.06
CA PHE A 44 17.26 4.01 -19.66
C PHE A 44 18.24 3.37 -20.66
N ASP A 45 17.87 2.27 -21.32
CA ASP A 45 18.71 1.62 -22.35
C ASP A 45 19.12 2.60 -23.47
N ILE A 46 18.20 3.49 -23.89
CA ILE A 46 18.44 4.43 -24.98
C ILE A 46 19.05 5.76 -24.52
N LEU A 47 19.28 5.96 -23.21
CA LEU A 47 19.62 7.26 -22.61
C LEU A 47 21.00 7.80 -23.02
N LEU A 48 21.94 6.91 -23.37
CA LEU A 48 23.30 7.30 -23.78
C LEU A 48 23.32 8.10 -25.10
N GLY A 49 22.32 7.92 -25.97
CA GLY A 49 22.24 8.57 -27.28
C GLY A 49 21.32 9.80 -27.37
N VAL A 50 20.61 10.17 -26.30
CA VAL A 50 19.56 11.21 -26.39
C VAL A 50 20.04 12.62 -26.08
N HIS A 51 19.47 13.60 -26.76
CA HIS A 51 19.70 15.01 -26.47
C HIS A 51 18.80 15.49 -25.32
N THR A 52 19.31 16.42 -24.50
CA THR A 52 18.50 17.00 -23.42
C THR A 52 17.42 17.90 -24.02
N GLY A 53 16.19 17.76 -23.56
CA GLY A 53 15.07 18.58 -24.02
C GLY A 53 14.41 18.11 -25.31
N VAL A 54 14.75 16.92 -25.80
CA VAL A 54 14.13 16.29 -26.98
C VAL A 54 13.36 15.05 -26.54
N ILE A 55 12.23 14.79 -27.18
CA ILE A 55 11.37 13.63 -26.91
C ILE A 55 11.83 12.47 -27.81
N TYR A 56 11.96 11.28 -27.24
CA TYR A 56 12.32 10.06 -27.96
C TYR A 56 11.30 8.98 -27.64
N ASP A 57 10.88 8.22 -28.65
CA ASP A 57 10.03 7.06 -28.43
C ASP A 57 10.81 5.91 -27.80
N VAL A 58 10.17 5.22 -26.86
CA VAL A 58 10.78 4.11 -26.12
C VAL A 58 10.34 2.80 -26.77
N PRO A 59 11.26 2.01 -27.36
CA PRO A 59 10.90 0.77 -28.03
C PRO A 59 10.52 -0.31 -26.99
N LEU A 60 9.25 -0.72 -27.05
CA LEU A 60 8.67 -1.70 -26.12
C LEU A 60 8.72 -3.13 -26.68
N PRO A 61 8.87 -4.14 -25.81
CA PRO A 61 8.78 -5.55 -26.20
C PRO A 61 7.38 -5.93 -26.71
N ALA A 62 7.30 -7.00 -27.51
CA ALA A 62 6.06 -7.43 -28.17
C ALA A 62 4.90 -7.74 -27.21
N ASN A 63 5.20 -8.17 -25.97
CA ASN A 63 4.20 -8.42 -24.93
C ASN A 63 3.50 -7.13 -24.43
N LEU A 64 4.08 -5.95 -24.66
CA LEU A 64 3.49 -4.64 -24.37
C LEU A 64 3.02 -3.92 -25.64
N SER A 65 2.82 -4.68 -26.73
CA SER A 65 2.29 -4.12 -27.97
C SER A 65 0.95 -3.42 -27.73
N GLY A 66 0.81 -2.21 -28.26
CA GLY A 66 -0.37 -1.35 -28.06
C GLY A 66 -0.24 -0.33 -26.93
N ILE A 67 0.74 -0.46 -26.04
CA ILE A 67 1.17 0.64 -25.16
C ILE A 67 2.17 1.49 -25.94
N GLU A 68 2.01 2.81 -25.86
CA GLU A 68 3.00 3.75 -26.41
C GLU A 68 3.75 4.39 -25.25
N ALA A 69 5.06 4.54 -25.39
CA ALA A 69 5.88 5.20 -24.40
C ALA A 69 6.89 6.11 -25.07
N SER A 70 7.11 7.28 -24.47
CA SER A 70 8.12 8.23 -24.91
C SER A 70 8.84 8.80 -23.70
N MET A 71 10.07 9.23 -23.87
CA MET A 71 10.87 9.79 -22.79
C MET A 71 11.59 11.06 -23.19
N MET A 72 11.89 11.91 -22.21
CA MET A 72 12.58 13.17 -22.40
C MET A 72 13.58 13.39 -21.26
N ARG A 73 14.85 13.53 -21.62
CA ARG A 73 15.90 13.88 -20.64
C ARG A 73 15.86 15.37 -20.33
N LEU A 74 15.82 15.73 -19.05
CA LEU A 74 15.76 17.10 -18.57
C LEU A 74 16.91 17.42 -17.61
N ARG A 75 17.29 18.70 -17.56
CA ARG A 75 18.23 19.25 -16.58
C ARG A 75 17.47 20.13 -15.61
N SER A 76 17.65 19.90 -14.31
CA SER A 76 16.85 20.56 -13.25
C SER A 76 16.87 22.08 -13.31
N ARG A 77 18.01 22.70 -13.63
CA ARG A 77 18.10 24.16 -13.80
C ARG A 77 17.28 24.69 -14.98
N THR A 78 17.23 23.96 -16.09
CA THR A 78 16.43 24.38 -17.26
C THR A 78 14.95 24.10 -17.02
N PHE A 79 14.64 22.94 -16.45
CA PHE A 79 13.30 22.56 -16.04
C PHE A 79 12.70 23.58 -15.04
N TRP A 80 13.44 24.00 -14.02
CA TRP A 80 12.98 25.03 -13.10
C TRP A 80 12.69 26.37 -13.80
N ARG A 81 13.49 26.77 -14.81
CA ARG A 81 13.27 28.03 -15.53
C ARG A 81 12.11 27.98 -16.53
N ARG A 82 11.91 26.85 -17.21
CA ARG A 82 11.02 26.75 -18.38
C ARG A 82 9.86 25.78 -18.22
N GLY A 83 9.89 24.91 -17.21
CA GLY A 83 9.02 23.76 -17.11
C GLY A 83 9.37 22.70 -18.15
N ALA A 84 8.37 21.90 -18.52
CA ALA A 84 8.44 20.96 -19.64
C ALA A 84 7.11 20.97 -20.39
N ASN A 85 7.17 20.82 -21.70
CA ASN A 85 5.98 20.81 -22.55
C ASN A 85 6.12 19.65 -23.54
N ILE A 86 5.31 18.62 -23.33
CA ILE A 86 5.14 17.46 -24.21
C ILE A 86 3.70 17.51 -24.72
N THR A 87 3.42 16.88 -25.85
CA THR A 87 2.08 16.84 -26.47
C THR A 87 0.99 16.47 -25.45
N ALA A 88 1.27 15.46 -24.62
CA ALA A 88 0.36 14.94 -23.62
C ALA A 88 0.37 15.67 -22.26
N PHE A 89 1.39 16.46 -21.94
CA PHE A 89 1.40 17.21 -20.67
C PHE A 89 2.24 18.47 -20.67
N ARG A 90 1.81 19.43 -19.85
CA ARG A 90 2.53 20.68 -19.60
C ARG A 90 2.82 20.81 -18.11
N ILE A 91 4.10 20.80 -17.77
CA ILE A 91 4.61 21.04 -16.42
C ILE A 91 5.02 22.51 -16.33
N PRO A 92 4.51 23.29 -15.38
CA PRO A 92 4.80 24.71 -15.28
C PRO A 92 6.27 24.97 -14.88
N PRO A 93 6.82 26.15 -15.22
CA PRO A 93 8.07 26.63 -14.64
C PRO A 93 8.03 26.66 -13.11
N ARG A 94 9.19 26.79 -12.47
CA ARG A 94 9.39 26.80 -11.02
C ARG A 94 9.00 25.50 -10.32
N THR A 95 8.83 24.42 -11.08
CA THR A 95 8.68 23.06 -10.56
C THR A 95 10.05 22.51 -10.13
N LEU A 96 10.11 21.90 -8.94
CA LEU A 96 11.34 21.32 -8.39
C LEU A 96 11.24 19.78 -8.35
N PRO A 97 12.21 19.04 -8.90
CA PRO A 97 12.30 17.59 -8.70
C PRO A 97 12.70 17.28 -7.26
N VAL A 98 12.06 16.27 -6.67
CA VAL A 98 12.31 15.75 -5.32
C VAL A 98 12.51 14.23 -5.41
N PRO A 99 13.67 13.68 -4.98
CA PRO A 99 14.82 14.40 -4.44
C PRO A 99 15.49 15.31 -5.48
N GLN A 100 16.25 16.29 -5.00
CA GLN A 100 16.98 17.20 -5.89
C GLN A 100 18.05 16.43 -6.66
N THR A 101 17.97 16.44 -7.98
CA THR A 101 18.94 15.80 -8.87
C THR A 101 19.46 16.80 -9.90
N ARG A 102 20.57 16.50 -10.60
CA ARG A 102 21.13 17.34 -11.67
C ARG A 102 20.41 17.12 -13.00
N ARG A 103 20.12 15.85 -13.32
CA ARG A 103 19.46 15.40 -14.54
C ARG A 103 18.48 14.29 -14.20
N PHE A 104 17.34 14.30 -14.88
CA PHE A 104 16.32 13.27 -14.74
C PHE A 104 15.66 13.00 -16.08
N VAL A 105 14.99 11.86 -16.17
CA VAL A 105 14.18 11.48 -17.32
C VAL A 105 12.73 11.57 -16.92
N VAL A 106 11.92 12.14 -17.79
CA VAL A 106 10.46 12.05 -17.70
C VAL A 106 10.01 10.99 -18.69
N VAL A 107 9.15 10.08 -18.24
CA VAL A 107 8.55 9.02 -19.03
C VAL A 107 7.06 9.29 -19.16
N TYR A 108 6.61 9.36 -20.40
CA TYR A 108 5.22 9.38 -20.82
C TYR A 108 4.80 7.97 -21.21
N GLN A 109 3.62 7.54 -20.79
CA GLN A 109 3.00 6.33 -21.30
C GLN A 109 1.55 6.60 -21.70
N ASN A 110 1.10 5.93 -22.74
CA ASN A 110 -0.28 5.86 -23.18
C ASN A 110 -0.70 4.39 -23.25
N TRP A 111 -1.60 4.00 -22.36
CA TRP A 111 -2.04 2.62 -22.23
C TRP A 111 -3.07 2.22 -23.29
N ASN A 112 -3.60 3.17 -24.07
CA ASN A 112 -4.53 2.91 -25.17
C ASN A 112 -5.62 1.87 -24.78
N ASN A 113 -5.78 0.80 -25.56
CA ASN A 113 -6.80 -0.22 -25.35
C ASN A 113 -6.56 -1.07 -24.08
N TRP A 114 -5.34 -1.08 -23.53
CA TRP A 114 -5.04 -1.79 -22.29
C TRP A 114 -5.59 -1.08 -21.06
N SER A 115 -6.01 0.18 -21.19
CA SER A 115 -6.49 1.00 -20.08
C SER A 115 -7.60 0.31 -19.28
N SER A 116 -8.61 -0.25 -19.93
CA SER A 116 -9.73 -0.92 -19.23
C SER A 116 -9.36 -2.27 -18.61
N SER A 117 -8.26 -2.88 -19.04
CA SER A 117 -7.79 -4.16 -18.51
C SER A 117 -6.96 -3.99 -17.24
N TYR A 118 -6.22 -2.88 -17.13
CA TYR A 118 -5.35 -2.61 -15.98
C TYR A 118 -5.97 -1.64 -14.97
N PHE A 119 -6.84 -0.74 -15.43
CA PHE A 119 -7.38 0.33 -14.61
C PHE A 119 -8.91 0.23 -14.53
N ASN A 120 -9.40 0.20 -13.29
CA ASN A 120 -10.83 0.19 -13.00
C ASN A 120 -11.19 1.31 -12.04
N VAL A 121 -12.30 2.00 -12.29
CA VAL A 121 -12.83 3.06 -11.44
C VAL A 121 -14.26 2.68 -11.03
N PRO A 122 -14.46 2.15 -9.81
CA PRO A 122 -15.77 1.66 -9.38
C PRO A 122 -16.88 2.70 -9.52
N GLY A 123 -17.95 2.36 -10.26
CA GLY A 123 -19.07 3.26 -10.52
C GLY A 123 -18.85 4.30 -11.63
N TYR A 124 -17.73 4.20 -12.35
CA TYR A 124 -17.40 5.07 -13.48
C TYR A 124 -16.96 4.24 -14.70
N THR A 125 -17.06 4.87 -15.87
CA THR A 125 -16.54 4.35 -17.15
C THR A 125 -15.42 5.26 -17.64
N LEU A 126 -14.38 4.67 -18.23
CA LEU A 126 -13.28 5.42 -18.84
C LEU A 126 -13.76 6.05 -20.16
N LEU A 127 -13.59 7.36 -20.27
CA LEU A 127 -13.82 8.10 -21.52
C LEU A 127 -12.52 8.28 -22.32
N SER A 128 -11.36 8.22 -21.67
CA SER A 128 -10.06 8.33 -22.32
C SER A 128 -9.20 7.10 -22.05
N PRO A 129 -8.18 6.84 -22.88
CA PRO A 129 -7.04 6.04 -22.47
C PRO A 129 -6.42 6.58 -21.17
N VAL A 130 -5.84 5.69 -20.39
CA VAL A 130 -5.03 6.05 -19.24
C VAL A 130 -3.66 6.49 -19.75
N ILE A 131 -3.22 7.66 -19.32
CA ILE A 131 -1.90 8.18 -19.61
C ILE A 131 -1.12 8.38 -18.31
N SER A 132 0.20 8.26 -18.38
CA SER A 132 1.04 8.39 -17.21
C SER A 132 2.15 9.43 -17.38
N LEU A 133 2.52 10.01 -16.25
CA LEU A 133 3.68 10.89 -16.11
C LEU A 133 4.51 10.38 -14.95
N LEU A 134 5.68 9.82 -15.27
CA LEU A 134 6.65 9.31 -14.30
C LEU A 134 7.99 10.01 -14.52
N ALA A 135 8.81 10.11 -13.47
CA ALA A 135 10.14 10.71 -13.57
C ALA A 135 11.15 9.95 -12.72
N TYR A 136 12.38 9.88 -13.21
CA TYR A 136 13.44 9.09 -12.60
C TYR A 136 14.79 9.81 -12.64
N ASP A 137 15.60 9.61 -11.61
CA ASP A 137 16.95 10.17 -11.55
C ASP A 137 17.84 9.60 -12.65
N ALA A 138 18.50 10.49 -13.38
CA ALA A 138 19.40 10.17 -14.48
C ALA A 138 20.78 10.83 -14.32
N SER A 139 21.15 11.23 -13.11
CA SER A 139 22.46 11.86 -12.85
C SER A 139 23.62 10.88 -12.99
N ASN A 140 23.41 9.60 -12.64
CA ASN A 140 24.45 8.54 -12.62
C ASN A 140 24.26 7.49 -13.71
N ALA A 141 23.48 7.77 -14.75
CA ALA A 141 23.07 6.77 -15.75
C ALA A 141 24.20 6.25 -16.66
N SER A 142 25.45 6.60 -16.39
CA SER A 142 26.65 6.12 -17.09
C SER A 142 27.12 4.73 -16.65
N PHE A 143 26.46 4.08 -15.69
CA PHE A 143 26.80 2.73 -15.25
C PHE A 143 25.52 1.89 -15.15
N GLY A 144 25.47 0.79 -15.92
CA GLY A 144 24.46 -0.25 -15.75
C GLY A 144 24.52 -0.78 -14.33
N GLY A 145 23.63 -0.29 -13.48
CA GLY A 145 23.70 -0.46 -12.01
C GLY A 145 23.25 0.77 -11.20
N ALA A 146 22.99 1.92 -11.82
CA ALA A 146 22.42 3.06 -11.11
C ALA A 146 20.97 2.76 -10.66
N ILE A 147 20.70 2.88 -9.36
CA ILE A 147 19.35 2.79 -8.81
C ILE A 147 18.49 3.88 -9.45
N GLN A 148 17.49 3.47 -10.23
CA GLN A 148 16.58 4.38 -10.94
C GLN A 148 15.50 4.88 -9.96
N LEU A 149 15.89 5.85 -9.14
CA LEU A 149 15.04 6.42 -8.10
C LEU A 149 13.92 7.26 -8.72
N ALA A 150 12.68 7.00 -8.28
CA ALA A 150 11.54 7.80 -8.67
C ALA A 150 11.68 9.24 -8.14
N ILE A 151 11.24 10.19 -8.96
CA ILE A 151 11.23 11.62 -8.66
C ILE A 151 9.79 12.10 -8.65
N GLN A 152 9.49 12.89 -7.62
CA GLN A 152 8.25 13.65 -7.53
C GLN A 152 8.48 15.11 -7.89
N PHE A 153 7.41 15.80 -8.27
CA PHE A 153 7.44 17.23 -8.55
C PHE A 153 6.81 18.03 -7.43
N ASN A 154 7.58 18.97 -6.89
CA ASN A 154 7.08 19.98 -5.97
C ASN A 154 6.72 21.25 -6.75
N LEU A 155 5.42 21.54 -6.79
CA LEU A 155 4.83 22.69 -7.48
C LEU A 155 4.44 23.78 -6.47
N ARG A 156 4.50 25.05 -6.88
CA ARG A 156 3.96 26.17 -6.09
C ARG A 156 2.47 25.99 -5.83
N SER A 157 1.95 26.60 -4.76
CA SER A 157 0.57 26.40 -4.28
C SER A 157 -0.53 26.52 -5.34
N ASN A 158 -0.37 27.40 -6.34
CA ASN A 158 -1.38 27.66 -7.38
C ASN A 158 -1.04 27.01 -8.73
N ASP A 159 0.09 26.32 -8.84
CA ASP A 159 0.56 25.73 -10.08
C ASP A 159 0.08 24.27 -10.19
N THR A 160 -0.31 23.87 -11.40
CA THR A 160 -0.75 22.50 -11.72
C THR A 160 -0.11 22.03 -13.01
N ILE A 161 0.08 20.70 -13.11
CA ILE A 161 0.44 19.99 -14.32
C ILE A 161 -0.84 19.80 -15.13
N ALA A 162 -0.84 20.24 -16.38
CA ALA A 162 -1.95 20.02 -17.29
C ALA A 162 -1.70 18.78 -18.15
N PHE A 163 -2.55 17.78 -18.04
CA PHE A 163 -2.58 16.56 -18.84
C PHE A 163 -3.57 16.72 -19.98
N ARG A 164 -3.18 16.36 -21.20
CA ARG A 164 -4.01 16.40 -22.40
C ARG A 164 -4.16 15.00 -22.95
N PHE A 165 -5.39 14.59 -23.15
CA PHE A 165 -5.71 13.25 -23.62
C PHE A 165 -5.87 13.28 -25.15
N PRO A 166 -5.24 12.33 -25.88
CA PRO A 166 -5.29 12.30 -27.33
C PRO A 166 -6.68 11.94 -27.86
N LYS A 167 -7.40 11.09 -27.12
CA LYS A 167 -8.74 10.62 -27.47
C LYS A 167 -9.62 10.62 -26.23
N VAL A 168 -10.77 11.26 -26.32
CA VAL A 168 -11.80 11.28 -25.28
C VAL A 168 -13.15 11.03 -25.93
N ALA A 169 -13.85 10.00 -25.47
CA ALA A 169 -15.20 9.71 -25.89
C ALA A 169 -16.17 10.80 -25.38
N MET A 170 -17.18 11.11 -26.19
CA MET A 170 -18.21 12.04 -25.76
C MET A 170 -19.05 11.40 -24.65
N PRO A 171 -19.41 12.18 -23.61
CA PRO A 171 -20.15 11.66 -22.49
C PRO A 171 -21.56 11.30 -22.93
N SER A 172 -22.11 10.22 -22.38
CA SER A 172 -23.33 9.59 -22.91
C SER A 172 -24.63 10.37 -22.61
N GLY A 173 -24.57 11.61 -22.11
CA GLY A 173 -25.74 12.45 -21.83
C GLY A 173 -25.40 13.89 -21.44
N SER A 174 -26.37 14.81 -21.62
CA SER A 174 -26.18 16.25 -21.40
C SER A 174 -25.81 16.65 -19.96
N ASN A 175 -26.08 15.78 -18.99
CA ASN A 175 -25.88 16.01 -17.55
C ASN A 175 -24.75 15.17 -16.95
N SER A 176 -23.98 14.44 -17.77
CA SER A 176 -22.86 13.62 -17.30
C SER A 176 -21.62 14.50 -17.12
N SER A 177 -21.18 14.69 -15.87
CA SER A 177 -19.97 15.47 -15.59
C SER A 177 -18.73 14.59 -15.67
N MET A 178 -17.82 14.97 -16.56
CA MET A 178 -16.51 14.33 -16.66
C MET A 178 -15.68 14.63 -15.41
N LYS A 179 -14.96 13.63 -14.92
CA LYS A 179 -14.01 13.77 -13.81
C LYS A 179 -12.63 13.26 -14.20
N CYS A 180 -11.61 13.80 -13.54
CA CYS A 180 -10.26 13.27 -13.63
C CYS A 180 -10.10 12.19 -12.56
N ALA A 181 -9.73 10.99 -12.99
CA ALA A 181 -9.33 9.90 -12.12
C ALA A 181 -7.79 9.90 -12.02
N TRP A 182 -7.30 9.74 -10.79
CA TRP A 182 -5.90 9.54 -10.45
C TRP A 182 -5.75 8.19 -9.76
N PHE A 183 -4.80 7.37 -10.23
CA PHE A 183 -4.51 6.07 -9.64
C PHE A 183 -3.25 6.19 -8.77
N GLY A 184 -3.41 5.96 -7.46
CA GLY A 184 -2.34 5.95 -6.49
C GLY A 184 -1.52 4.65 -6.52
N LEU A 185 -0.32 4.70 -5.94
CA LEU A 185 0.60 3.56 -5.86
C LEU A 185 0.09 2.42 -4.95
N ASP A 186 -0.91 2.68 -4.11
CA ASP A 186 -1.60 1.72 -3.26
C ASP A 186 -2.84 1.11 -3.93
N GLY A 187 -3.09 1.43 -5.19
CA GLY A 187 -4.28 1.03 -5.93
C GLY A 187 -5.52 1.86 -5.57
N SER A 188 -5.37 2.90 -4.75
CA SER A 188 -6.44 3.85 -4.51
C SER A 188 -6.77 4.62 -5.78
N VAL A 189 -8.06 4.93 -5.95
CA VAL A 189 -8.53 5.77 -7.05
C VAL A 189 -9.13 7.04 -6.48
N HIS A 190 -8.57 8.17 -6.88
CA HIS A 190 -9.01 9.49 -6.48
C HIS A 190 -9.72 10.18 -7.65
N LEU A 191 -10.81 10.87 -7.35
CA LEU A 191 -11.57 11.62 -8.34
C LEU A 191 -11.51 13.11 -8.00
N ASP A 192 -11.03 13.90 -8.95
CA ASP A 192 -11.10 15.36 -8.85
C ASP A 192 -12.50 15.89 -9.17
N LYS A 193 -12.74 17.14 -8.77
CA LYS A 193 -14.07 17.76 -8.84
C LYS A 193 -14.64 17.82 -10.27
N SER A 194 -13.81 18.08 -11.27
CA SER A 194 -14.21 18.12 -12.68
C SER A 194 -13.00 17.98 -13.60
N ALA A 195 -13.18 17.29 -14.72
CA ALA A 195 -12.30 17.38 -15.88
C ALA A 195 -12.80 18.47 -16.84
N SER A 196 -11.93 18.97 -17.72
CA SER A 196 -12.37 19.63 -18.94
C SER A 196 -12.47 18.61 -20.08
N LEU A 197 -13.03 19.02 -21.23
CA LEU A 197 -13.34 18.16 -22.38
C LEU A 197 -12.22 17.18 -22.77
N ASN A 198 -10.96 17.62 -22.72
CA ASN A 198 -9.81 16.79 -23.11
C ASN A 198 -8.60 16.95 -22.19
N SER A 199 -8.78 17.54 -21.01
CA SER A 199 -7.64 17.79 -20.13
C SER A 199 -7.98 17.70 -18.65
N CYS A 200 -6.95 17.35 -17.89
CA CYS A 200 -6.96 17.29 -16.44
C CYS A 200 -5.84 18.15 -15.88
N THR A 201 -6.10 18.80 -14.74
CA THR A 201 -5.08 19.59 -14.04
C THR A 201 -4.89 19.03 -12.64
N THR A 202 -3.67 18.67 -12.31
CA THR A 202 -3.33 18.02 -11.03
C THR A 202 -1.98 18.54 -10.51
N ARG A 203 -1.69 18.28 -9.25
CA ARG A 203 -0.37 18.54 -8.64
C ARG A 203 0.45 17.27 -8.48
N SER A 204 -0.14 16.12 -8.78
CA SER A 204 0.46 14.81 -8.59
C SER A 204 0.98 14.24 -9.91
N MET A 205 1.91 13.30 -9.79
CA MET A 205 2.38 12.43 -10.86
C MET A 205 1.71 11.05 -10.75
N GLY A 206 1.90 10.20 -11.77
CA GLY A 206 1.30 8.86 -11.83
C GLY A 206 0.40 8.68 -13.04
N HIS A 207 -0.65 7.88 -12.89
CA HIS A 207 -1.57 7.47 -13.95
C HIS A 207 -2.88 8.26 -13.85
N PHE A 208 -3.39 8.72 -15.00
CA PHE A 208 -4.56 9.59 -15.09
C PHE A 208 -5.48 9.17 -16.23
N ALA A 209 -6.79 9.35 -16.02
CA ALA A 209 -7.82 9.16 -17.04
C ALA A 209 -8.99 10.13 -16.85
N ILE A 210 -9.74 10.38 -17.92
CA ILE A 210 -11.05 11.03 -17.85
C ILE A 210 -12.12 9.95 -17.73
N VAL A 211 -13.05 10.14 -16.79
CA VAL A 211 -14.12 9.19 -16.51
C VAL A 211 -15.48 9.88 -16.45
N GLU A 212 -16.54 9.12 -16.71
CA GLU A 212 -17.92 9.53 -16.44
C GLU A 212 -18.66 8.55 -15.52
N PRO A 213 -19.64 9.00 -14.72
CA PRO A 213 -20.46 8.11 -13.91
C PRO A 213 -21.13 7.03 -14.77
N SER A 214 -20.98 5.76 -14.38
CA SER A 214 -21.61 4.65 -15.10
C SER A 214 -23.12 4.74 -14.98
N LYS A 215 -23.83 4.72 -16.11
CA LYS A 215 -25.29 4.53 -16.15
C LYS A 215 -25.63 3.07 -15.88
N VAL A 216 -25.37 2.59 -14.67
CA VAL A 216 -25.92 1.28 -14.26
C VAL A 216 -27.42 1.49 -14.06
N SER A 217 -28.23 0.87 -14.91
CA SER A 217 -29.67 0.72 -14.67
C SER A 217 -29.83 0.19 -13.24
N ILE A 218 -30.53 0.96 -12.40
CA ILE A 218 -30.83 0.58 -11.03
C ILE A 218 -31.59 -0.74 -11.06
N ASN A 219 -30.86 -1.84 -10.87
CA ASN A 219 -31.29 -3.11 -10.30
C ASN A 219 -30.21 -3.67 -9.36
N ALA A 220 -29.32 -2.81 -8.87
CA ALA A 220 -28.44 -3.13 -7.75
C ALA A 220 -28.12 -1.85 -6.98
N SER A 221 -28.79 -1.70 -5.84
CA SER A 221 -28.27 -1.01 -4.65
C SER A 221 -27.78 0.43 -4.84
N ALA A 222 -28.74 1.34 -5.04
CA ALA A 222 -28.52 2.76 -4.84
C ALA A 222 -28.14 3.05 -3.37
N SER A 223 -26.86 3.24 -3.08
CA SER A 223 -26.43 4.04 -1.91
C SER A 223 -25.99 5.42 -2.40
N SER A 224 -26.98 6.26 -2.73
CA SER A 224 -26.74 7.67 -3.02
C SER A 224 -26.29 8.39 -1.75
N VAL A 225 -25.03 8.82 -1.73
CA VAL A 225 -24.53 9.78 -0.76
C VAL A 225 -24.98 11.17 -1.21
N ARG A 226 -26.04 11.69 -0.58
CA ARG A 226 -26.33 13.13 -0.56
C ARG A 226 -26.88 13.49 0.83
N SER A 227 -26.38 14.62 1.33
CA SER A 227 -26.64 15.29 2.62
C SER A 227 -26.14 14.62 3.91
N THR A 228 -24.88 14.92 4.23
CA THR A 228 -24.47 15.72 5.39
C THR A 228 -25.33 15.65 6.67
N LYS A 229 -24.65 15.19 7.74
CA LYS A 229 -24.78 15.56 9.17
C LYS A 229 -25.46 14.66 10.21
N GLU A 230 -26.09 13.53 9.88
CA GLU A 230 -26.64 12.65 10.95
C GLU A 230 -26.10 11.21 11.00
N LYS A 231 -25.32 10.75 10.01
CA LYS A 231 -24.81 9.37 9.98
C LYS A 231 -23.39 9.18 10.51
N VAL A 232 -22.68 10.26 10.86
CA VAL A 232 -21.32 10.16 11.46
C VAL A 232 -21.37 9.61 12.90
N ILE A 233 -22.47 9.86 13.63
CA ILE A 233 -22.61 9.40 15.02
C ILE A 233 -22.82 7.87 15.10
N ARG A 234 -23.32 7.22 14.04
CA ARG A 234 -23.56 5.77 14.05
C ARG A 234 -22.35 4.92 13.61
N VAL A 235 -21.35 5.51 12.94
CA VAL A 235 -20.14 4.78 12.52
C VAL A 235 -19.05 4.77 13.60
N VAL A 236 -19.02 5.78 14.49
CA VAL A 236 -18.10 5.79 15.64
C VAL A 236 -18.45 4.70 16.67
N VAL A 237 -19.71 4.23 16.71
CA VAL A 237 -20.14 3.17 17.65
C VAL A 237 -19.76 1.75 17.18
N VAL A 238 -19.52 1.54 15.88
CA VAL A 238 -19.17 0.21 15.35
C VAL A 238 -17.65 -0.02 15.31
N LEU A 239 -16.83 1.04 15.29
CA LEU A 239 -15.37 0.93 15.38
C LEU A 239 -14.82 0.97 16.83
N GLY A 240 -15.62 1.42 17.80
CA GLY A 240 -15.23 1.40 19.22
C GLY A 240 -15.43 0.06 19.94
N SER A 241 -16.30 -0.82 19.42
CA SER A 241 -16.66 -2.08 20.10
C SER A 241 -15.85 -3.31 19.66
N GLY A 242 -15.20 -3.26 18.50
CA GLY A 242 -14.39 -4.37 17.99
C GLY A 242 -13.11 -4.62 18.77
N VAL A 243 -12.42 -3.55 19.18
CA VAL A 243 -11.16 -3.65 19.93
C VAL A 243 -11.41 -4.15 21.36
N VAL A 244 -12.49 -3.69 21.99
CA VAL A 244 -12.90 -4.16 23.33
C VAL A 244 -13.35 -5.62 23.27
N GLY A 245 -14.09 -6.02 22.24
CA GLY A 245 -14.50 -7.42 22.05
C GLY A 245 -13.33 -8.39 21.89
N ILE A 246 -12.32 -8.02 21.08
CA ILE A 246 -11.11 -8.82 20.88
C ILE A 246 -10.27 -8.86 22.16
N ALA A 247 -10.14 -7.74 22.88
CA ALA A 247 -9.40 -7.69 24.14
C ALA A 247 -10.06 -8.56 25.22
N VAL A 248 -11.40 -8.49 25.36
CA VAL A 248 -12.16 -9.31 26.33
C VAL A 248 -12.07 -10.79 25.99
N LEU A 249 -12.15 -11.17 24.71
CA LEU A 249 -11.96 -12.54 24.26
C LEU A 249 -10.53 -13.05 24.54
N GLY A 250 -9.52 -12.22 24.28
CA GLY A 250 -8.13 -12.54 24.61
C GLY A 250 -7.93 -12.79 26.10
N VAL A 251 -8.47 -11.93 26.96
CA VAL A 251 -8.40 -12.08 28.42
C VAL A 251 -9.12 -13.34 28.89
N ALA A 252 -10.28 -13.67 28.32
CA ALA A 252 -11.03 -14.89 28.66
C ALA A 252 -10.24 -16.16 28.34
N VAL A 253 -9.57 -16.23 27.18
CA VAL A 253 -8.73 -17.37 26.80
C VAL A 253 -7.52 -17.52 27.74
N VAL A 254 -6.86 -16.41 28.09
CA VAL A 254 -5.77 -16.42 29.08
C VAL A 254 -6.27 -16.86 30.47
N GLY A 255 -7.46 -16.43 30.87
CA GLY A 255 -8.09 -16.82 32.14
C GLY A 255 -8.35 -18.33 32.22
N VAL A 256 -8.97 -18.91 31.18
CA VAL A 256 -9.27 -20.35 31.11
C VAL A 256 -7.98 -21.17 31.11
N THR A 257 -6.97 -20.77 30.33
CA THR A 257 -5.68 -21.50 30.30
C THR A 257 -4.93 -21.44 31.63
N LYS A 258 -4.96 -20.30 32.34
CA LYS A 258 -4.42 -20.20 33.71
C LYS A 258 -5.19 -21.06 34.71
N LEU A 259 -6.52 -21.15 34.60
CA LEU A 259 -7.37 -21.99 35.45
C LEU A 259 -7.08 -23.48 35.25
N VAL A 260 -6.93 -23.92 34.00
CA VAL A 260 -6.56 -25.30 33.67
C VAL A 260 -5.15 -25.61 34.18
N LYS A 261 -4.18 -24.69 34.02
CA LYS A 261 -2.82 -24.84 34.56
C LYS A 261 -2.81 -24.93 36.09
N LYS A 262 -3.56 -24.07 36.80
CA LYS A 262 -3.71 -24.12 38.26
C LYS A 262 -4.28 -25.46 38.72
N ARG A 263 -5.38 -25.91 38.12
CA ARG A 263 -5.98 -27.22 38.43
C ARG A 263 -5.03 -28.40 38.15
N LYS A 264 -4.12 -28.27 37.19
CA LYS A 264 -3.09 -29.27 36.90
C LYS A 264 -1.96 -29.26 37.94
N LEU A 265 -1.57 -28.07 38.43
CA LEU A 265 -0.60 -27.89 39.50
C LEU A 265 -1.12 -28.39 40.85
N ASP A 266 -2.36 -28.09 41.23
CA ASP A 266 -2.94 -28.56 42.50
C ASP A 266 -3.01 -30.09 42.56
N LYS A 267 -3.31 -30.73 41.42
CA LYS A 267 -3.28 -32.19 41.30
C LYS A 267 -1.87 -32.79 41.39
N MET A 268 -0.85 -32.03 41.01
CA MET A 268 0.56 -32.44 41.13
C MET A 268 1.11 -32.21 42.55
N VAL A 269 0.69 -31.13 43.23
CA VAL A 269 1.07 -30.87 44.64
C VAL A 269 0.50 -31.95 45.56
N ARG A 270 -0.77 -32.33 45.40
CA ARG A 270 -1.41 -33.34 46.25
C ARG A 270 -0.78 -34.73 46.13
N ARG A 271 -0.23 -35.09 44.96
CA ARG A 271 0.51 -36.35 44.76
C ARG A 271 1.93 -36.31 45.33
N SER A 272 2.49 -35.11 45.53
CA SER A 272 3.81 -34.95 46.14
C SER A 272 3.76 -35.02 47.66
N GLU A 273 2.63 -34.71 48.29
CA GLU A 273 2.44 -34.82 49.75
C GLU A 273 2.29 -36.26 50.25
N GLU A 274 1.96 -37.20 49.36
CA GLU A 274 1.85 -38.63 49.67
C GLU A 274 3.21 -39.37 49.59
N GLY A 275 4.28 -38.68 49.15
CA GLY A 275 5.63 -39.24 49.03
C GLY A 275 6.61 -38.67 50.06
N GLN A 276 6.77 -39.38 51.18
CA GLN A 276 7.82 -39.25 52.20
C GLN A 276 7.83 -37.96 53.06
N VAL A 277 7.60 -38.17 54.37
CA VAL A 277 7.53 -37.16 55.43
C VAL A 277 8.93 -36.60 55.74
N LEU A 278 9.31 -35.50 55.10
CA LEU A 278 10.36 -34.60 55.59
C LEU A 278 9.73 -33.57 56.53
N GLU A 279 10.30 -33.42 57.72
CA GLU A 279 9.85 -32.50 58.76
C GLU A 279 9.98 -31.04 58.27
N ASN A 280 8.90 -30.26 58.38
CA ASN A 280 8.81 -28.91 57.86
C ASN A 280 8.83 -27.90 59.01
N VAL A 281 9.61 -26.83 58.89
CA VAL A 281 9.67 -25.75 59.89
C VAL A 281 9.07 -24.47 59.30
N TRP A 282 8.40 -23.69 60.15
CA TRP A 282 7.82 -22.39 59.82
C TRP A 282 8.82 -21.27 60.14
N VAL A 283 9.16 -20.45 59.15
CA VAL A 283 9.98 -19.24 59.35
C VAL A 283 9.27 -18.06 58.67
N GLY A 284 8.89 -17.04 59.44
CA GLY A 284 8.39 -15.77 58.90
C GLY A 284 7.18 -15.90 57.96
N GLY A 285 6.24 -16.81 58.25
CA GLY A 285 4.99 -16.98 57.48
C GLY A 285 5.09 -17.87 56.24
N SER A 286 6.26 -18.45 55.94
CA SER A 286 6.45 -19.42 54.87
C SER A 286 6.92 -20.78 55.41
N LYS A 287 6.43 -21.86 54.80
CA LYS A 287 6.73 -23.24 55.20
C LYS A 287 7.86 -23.77 54.31
N MET A 288 9.00 -24.14 54.91
CA MET A 288 10.17 -24.64 54.19
C MET A 288 10.56 -26.05 54.65
N PRO A 289 11.03 -26.92 53.74
CA PRO A 289 11.52 -28.25 54.10
C PRO A 289 12.87 -28.12 54.82
N SER A 290 13.01 -28.75 55.99
CA SER A 290 14.25 -28.74 56.77
C SER A 290 14.95 -30.08 56.60
N ALA A 291 16.18 -30.06 56.11
CA ALA A 291 17.04 -31.24 56.05
C ALA A 291 17.92 -31.27 57.31
N ALA A 292 17.92 -32.39 58.04
CA ALA A 292 18.82 -32.58 59.18
C ALA A 292 20.29 -32.56 58.68
N MET A 293 21.04 -31.53 59.05
CA MET A 293 22.43 -31.34 58.65
C MET A 293 23.32 -32.44 59.25
N ARG A 294 23.97 -33.24 58.40
CA ARG A 294 25.13 -34.08 58.80
C ARG A 294 26.41 -33.41 58.29
N ARG A 295 27.37 -33.14 59.19
CA ARG A 295 28.71 -32.63 58.87
C ARG A 295 29.66 -33.82 58.64
N THR A 296 30.39 -33.81 57.53
CA THR A 296 31.58 -34.64 57.31
C THR A 296 32.82 -33.75 57.37
N GLU A 297 33.88 -34.21 58.03
CA GLU A 297 35.12 -33.47 58.24
C GLU A 297 36.06 -33.60 57.02
N PRO A 298 36.68 -32.51 56.52
CA PRO A 298 37.65 -32.57 55.43
C PRO A 298 39.08 -32.88 55.89
N VAL A 299 39.78 -33.74 55.15
CA VAL A 299 41.23 -34.05 55.26
C VAL A 299 42.02 -33.15 54.28
N ILE A 300 43.17 -32.62 54.71
CA ILE A 300 44.03 -31.70 53.94
C ILE A 300 45.27 -32.46 53.46
N GLU A 301 45.54 -32.43 52.15
CA GLU A 301 46.80 -32.89 51.54
C GLU A 301 47.76 -31.70 51.38
N SER A 302 49.04 -31.90 51.69
CA SER A 302 50.11 -30.89 51.71
C SER A 302 50.84 -30.72 50.37
N GLU A 303 51.31 -29.50 50.15
CA GLU A 303 52.12 -28.98 49.02
C GLU A 303 53.31 -29.85 48.59
N GLU A 304 53.49 -30.00 47.27
CA GLU A 304 54.79 -30.22 46.64
C GLU A 304 55.02 -29.06 45.65
N ALA A 305 56.16 -28.38 45.82
CA ALA A 305 56.67 -27.36 44.91
C ALA A 305 57.44 -28.05 43.73
N PRO A 306 57.93 -27.29 42.74
CA PRO A 306 57.88 -27.58 41.29
C PRO A 306 58.51 -28.88 40.77
#